data_AF-A0AA47MII0-F1
#
_entry.id   AF-A0AA47MII0-F1
#
_cell.length_a   1.000
_cell.length_b   1.000
_cell.length_c   1.000
_cell.angle_alpha   90.00
_cell.angle_beta   90.00
_cell.angle_gamma   90.00
#
_symmetry.space_group_name_H-M   'P 1'
#
loop_
_entity.id
_entity.type
_entity.pdbx_description
1 polymer ?
#
loop_
_entity_poly.entity_id
_entity_poly.type
_entity_poly.pdbx_seq_one_letter_code
_entity_poly.pdbx_strand_id
1 'polypeptide(L)'
;MFCAFSVTKRPLKREDKGKMEADHIPPMDSLKRAEKEPNFNELKNRNKVLYDMVMSVKTTNGRKKLHAITVHAHHHRGALSTGSRKESDAARGVVARSIARGEARLMLKQAMIIAHPYCAQKMRENAGLTVFLKMINYYCEKGLINESEKSDLEKYVNKDGYLEEYSPEYQQILKVVRRSQR
;
A
#
# COMPACT_ATOMS: atom_id res chain seq x y z
N MET A 1 14.59 -12.27 -5.38
CA MET A 1 15.61 -11.27 -4.98
C MET A 1 15.20 -10.74 -3.61
N PHE A 2 15.93 -11.10 -2.55
CA PHE A 2 15.57 -10.77 -1.16
C PHE A 2 15.83 -9.27 -0.91
N CYS A 3 14.79 -8.52 -0.52
CA CYS A 3 14.96 -7.13 -0.12
C CYS A 3 15.53 -7.12 1.31
N ALA A 4 16.81 -6.80 1.44
CA ALA A 4 17.46 -6.65 2.74
C ALA A 4 16.97 -5.36 3.42
N PHE A 5 16.26 -5.49 4.53
CA PHE A 5 15.85 -4.36 5.36
C PHE A 5 16.93 -4.08 6.40
N SER A 6 17.38 -2.83 6.50
CA SER A 6 18.28 -2.37 7.58
C SER A 6 17.65 -1.18 8.29
N VAL A 7 17.69 -1.21 9.63
CA VAL A 7 17.21 -0.13 10.50
C VAL A 7 18.43 0.64 10.99
N THR A 8 18.71 1.80 10.39
CA THR A 8 19.91 2.59 10.72
C THR A 8 19.58 3.91 11.41
N LYS A 9 20.43 4.33 12.37
CA LYS A 9 20.31 5.61 13.13
C LYS A 9 21.32 6.70 12.71
N ARG A 10 22.03 6.60 11.57
CA ARG A 10 23.18 7.51 11.25
C ARG A 10 23.29 7.85 9.74
N PRO A 11 23.93 9.00 9.39
CA PRO A 11 23.94 9.54 8.02
C PRO A 11 24.65 8.60 7.03
N LEU A 12 24.07 8.49 5.84
CA LEU A 12 24.47 7.61 4.75
C LEU A 12 25.94 7.89 4.32
N LYS A 13 26.79 6.85 4.34
CA LYS A 13 28.16 6.90 3.79
C LYS A 13 28.14 6.68 2.28
N ARG A 14 29.22 7.07 1.59
CA ARG A 14 29.42 7.05 0.12
C ARG A 14 29.21 5.70 -0.59
N GLU A 15 28.92 4.61 0.12
CA GLU A 15 28.65 3.27 -0.43
C GLU A 15 27.16 3.03 -0.79
N ASP A 16 26.26 3.98 -0.53
CA ASP A 16 24.81 3.83 -0.77
C ASP A 16 24.30 4.47 -2.08
N LYS A 17 25.07 4.39 -3.19
CA LYS A 17 24.56 4.84 -4.50
C LYS A 17 23.33 4.01 -4.90
N GLY A 18 22.14 4.61 -4.82
CA GLY A 18 20.86 4.01 -5.23
C GLY A 18 19.93 3.57 -4.08
N LYS A 19 20.32 3.78 -2.82
CA LYS A 19 19.42 3.60 -1.67
C LYS A 19 18.86 4.95 -1.23
N MET A 20 17.58 4.98 -0.89
CA MET A 20 16.89 6.15 -0.34
C MET A 20 16.27 5.75 1.00
N GLU A 21 16.08 6.73 1.90
CA GLU A 21 15.17 6.55 3.02
C GLU A 21 13.77 6.23 2.45
N ALA A 22 13.20 5.10 2.86
CA ALA A 22 11.92 4.58 2.38
C ALA A 22 10.79 5.44 2.93
N ASP A 23 10.51 5.25 4.21
CA ASP A 23 9.66 6.06 5.06
C ASP A 23 10.06 5.75 6.51
N HIS A 24 9.51 6.53 7.43
CA HIS A 24 9.61 6.28 8.84
C HIS A 24 8.69 5.13 9.24
N ILE A 25 9.04 4.37 10.28
CA ILE A 25 8.09 3.54 11.03
C ILE A 25 7.82 4.28 12.36
N PRO A 26 6.58 4.73 12.61
CA PRO A 26 5.41 4.71 11.71
C PRO A 26 5.56 5.71 10.55
N PRO A 27 4.82 5.55 9.43
CA PRO A 27 4.90 6.46 8.28
C PRO A 27 4.74 7.92 8.71
N MET A 28 5.61 8.79 8.20
CA MET A 28 5.65 10.20 8.63
C MET A 28 4.30 10.89 8.36
N ASP A 29 3.69 10.60 7.22
CA ASP A 29 2.40 11.17 6.85
C ASP A 29 1.26 10.63 7.74
N SER A 30 1.33 9.37 8.19
CA SER A 30 0.39 8.84 9.18
C SER A 30 0.52 9.53 10.53
N LEU A 31 1.74 9.83 11.00
CA LEU A 31 1.96 10.61 12.22
C LEU A 31 1.36 12.03 12.10
N LYS A 32 1.57 12.70 10.95
CA LYS A 32 0.98 14.03 10.70
C LYS A 32 -0.55 14.01 10.66
N ARG A 33 -1.15 12.96 10.11
CA ARG A 33 -2.60 12.81 10.01
C ARG A 33 -3.26 12.47 11.34
N ALA A 34 -2.57 11.73 12.22
CA ALA A 34 -3.13 11.25 13.47
C ALA A 34 -3.71 12.38 14.35
N GLU A 35 -3.12 13.58 14.29
CA GLU A 35 -3.66 14.75 15.01
C GLU A 35 -5.08 15.14 14.60
N LYS A 36 -5.43 14.91 13.33
CA LYS A 36 -6.74 15.27 12.77
C LYS A 36 -7.79 14.19 12.98
N GLU A 37 -7.40 13.03 13.51
CA GLU A 37 -8.32 11.92 13.73
C GLU A 37 -9.17 12.14 14.98
N PRO A 38 -10.42 11.64 15.00
CA PRO A 38 -11.23 11.63 16.20
C PRO A 38 -10.49 10.96 17.36
N ASN A 39 -10.66 11.50 18.57
CA ASN A 39 -10.09 10.98 19.83
C ASN A 39 -8.57 11.16 19.99
N PHE A 40 -7.89 11.89 19.10
CA PHE A 40 -6.45 12.17 19.26
C PHE A 40 -6.11 12.81 20.60
N ASN A 41 -6.98 13.67 21.15
CA ASN A 41 -6.76 14.31 22.45
C ASN A 41 -6.63 13.29 23.60
N GLU A 42 -7.27 12.13 23.49
CA GLU A 42 -7.17 11.05 24.49
C GLU A 42 -5.84 10.30 24.42
N LEU A 43 -5.12 10.40 23.29
CA LEU A 43 -3.83 9.73 23.08
C LEU A 43 -2.81 10.13 24.14
N LYS A 44 -2.82 11.39 24.58
CA LYS A 44 -1.90 11.88 25.63
C LYS A 44 -2.00 11.07 26.91
N ASN A 45 -3.23 10.67 27.28
CA ASN A 45 -3.50 9.90 28.50
C ASN A 45 -3.26 8.41 28.28
N ARG A 46 -3.57 7.89 27.08
CA ARG A 46 -3.45 6.45 26.76
C ARG A 46 -2.02 6.01 26.44
N ASN A 47 -1.27 6.85 25.73
CA ASN A 47 0.08 6.55 25.30
C ASN A 47 0.87 7.85 25.08
N LYS A 48 1.39 8.40 26.18
CA LYS A 48 2.13 9.67 26.18
C LYS A 48 3.34 9.65 25.25
N VAL A 49 4.06 8.52 25.14
CA VAL A 49 5.23 8.39 24.25
C VAL A 49 4.82 8.55 22.79
N LEU A 50 3.71 7.91 22.39
CA LEU A 50 3.19 8.01 21.02
C LEU A 50 2.61 9.40 20.74
N TYR A 51 1.96 10.02 21.72
CA TYR A 51 1.53 11.43 21.64
C TYR A 51 2.71 12.38 21.41
N ASP A 52 3.76 12.26 22.25
CA ASP A 52 4.97 13.08 22.14
C ASP A 52 5.66 12.86 20.78
N MET A 53 5.64 11.64 20.25
CA MET A 53 6.13 11.30 18.92
C MET A 53 5.37 12.07 17.81
N VAL A 54 4.02 12.06 17.86
CA VAL A 54 3.18 12.82 16.91
C VAL A 54 3.41 14.33 17.03
N MET A 55 3.58 14.85 18.24
CA MET A 55 3.85 16.28 18.42
C MET A 55 5.26 16.64 17.93
N SER A 56 6.23 15.74 18.05
CA SER A 56 7.62 15.98 17.67
C SER A 56 7.83 16.16 16.16
N VAL A 57 7.03 15.51 15.29
CA VAL A 57 7.18 15.59 13.82
C VAL A 57 6.88 16.98 13.24
N LYS A 58 6.27 17.87 14.02
CA LYS A 58 6.09 19.29 13.69
C LYS A 58 7.39 20.08 13.73
N THR A 59 8.37 19.63 14.52
CA THR A 59 9.67 20.28 14.65
C THR A 59 10.71 19.62 13.75
N THR A 60 11.60 20.41 13.14
CA THR A 60 12.68 19.91 12.28
C THR A 60 13.61 18.93 13.01
N ASN A 61 13.78 19.11 14.32
CA ASN A 61 14.59 18.25 15.18
C ASN A 61 13.87 16.96 15.61
N GLY A 62 12.54 16.96 15.72
CA GLY A 62 11.77 15.77 16.06
C GLY A 62 11.64 14.77 14.91
N ARG A 63 11.62 15.25 13.66
CA ARG A 63 11.67 14.39 12.46
C ARG A 63 12.90 13.49 12.43
N LYS A 64 14.05 13.98 12.89
CA LYS A 64 15.33 13.22 12.96
C LYS A 64 15.35 12.13 14.03
N LYS A 65 14.37 12.06 14.94
CA LYS A 65 14.29 11.04 16.00
C LYS A 65 13.50 9.80 15.59
N LEU A 66 12.85 9.83 14.43
CA LEU A 66 12.06 8.71 13.93
C LEU A 66 12.93 7.70 13.19
N HIS A 67 12.58 6.43 13.35
CA HIS A 67 13.28 5.34 12.68
C HIS A 67 12.85 5.28 11.22
N ALA A 68 13.78 5.51 10.29
CA ALA A 68 13.57 5.28 8.86
C ALA A 68 14.05 3.88 8.46
N ILE A 69 13.31 3.23 7.57
CA ILE A 69 13.80 2.06 6.84
C ILE A 69 14.55 2.57 5.62
N THR A 70 15.74 2.05 5.32
CA THR A 70 16.41 2.33 4.05
C THR A 70 16.05 1.25 3.03
N VAL A 71 15.56 1.63 1.85
CA VAL A 71 15.28 0.71 0.74
C VAL A 71 15.87 1.23 -0.57
N HIS A 72 16.07 0.35 -1.54
CA HIS A 72 16.41 0.78 -2.90
C HIS A 72 15.27 1.60 -3.51
N ALA A 73 15.61 2.67 -4.24
CA ALA A 73 14.64 3.64 -4.75
C ALA A 73 13.50 3.06 -5.61
N HIS A 74 13.74 1.93 -6.29
CA HIS A 74 12.72 1.22 -7.07
C HIS A 74 11.68 0.49 -6.18
N HIS A 75 12.08 0.01 -4.99
CA HIS A 75 11.17 -0.61 -4.01
C HIS A 75 10.32 0.42 -3.26
N HIS A 76 10.81 1.67 -3.12
CA HIS A 76 10.05 2.76 -2.50
C HIS A 76 8.74 3.04 -3.24
N ARG A 77 8.72 3.04 -4.58
CA ARG A 77 7.49 3.30 -5.37
C ARG A 77 6.44 2.20 -5.21
N GLY A 78 6.84 1.00 -4.78
CA GLY A 78 5.96 -0.14 -4.56
C GLY A 78 5.32 -0.18 -3.17
N ALA A 79 5.84 0.54 -2.16
CA ALA A 79 5.24 0.53 -0.83
C ALA A 79 3.94 1.35 -0.77
N LEU A 80 2.98 0.93 0.06
CA LEU A 80 1.78 1.71 0.37
C LEU A 80 2.06 2.82 1.40
N SER A 81 3.22 2.78 2.07
CA SER A 81 3.63 3.83 3.01
C SER A 81 3.96 5.17 2.34
N THR A 82 4.44 5.19 1.09
CA THR A 82 4.94 6.44 0.45
C THR A 82 4.29 6.82 -0.88
N GLY A 83 3.46 5.96 -1.47
CA GLY A 83 2.81 6.25 -2.75
C GLY A 83 1.82 7.43 -2.67
N SER A 84 1.64 8.16 -3.78
CA SER A 84 0.66 9.24 -3.93
C SER A 84 -0.71 8.77 -4.43
N ARG A 85 -0.88 7.46 -4.67
CA ARG A 85 -2.13 6.88 -5.14
C ARG A 85 -3.17 6.79 -4.01
N LYS A 86 -4.46 6.73 -4.38
CA LYS A 86 -5.59 6.66 -3.44
C LYS A 86 -5.46 5.50 -2.46
N GLU A 87 -4.92 4.36 -2.88
CA GLU A 87 -4.74 3.18 -2.03
C GLU A 87 -3.67 3.41 -0.97
N SER A 88 -2.58 4.10 -1.34
CA SER A 88 -1.50 4.46 -0.40
C SER A 88 -2.00 5.50 0.61
N ASP A 89 -2.81 6.45 0.14
CA ASP A 89 -3.47 7.44 0.99
C ASP A 89 -4.39 6.80 2.03
N ALA A 90 -5.26 5.88 1.59
CA ALA A 90 -6.16 5.13 2.45
C ALA A 90 -5.40 4.27 3.47
N ALA A 91 -4.34 3.57 3.04
CA ALA A 91 -3.50 2.76 3.91
C ALA A 91 -2.84 3.60 5.02
N ARG A 92 -2.31 4.78 4.69
CA ARG A 92 -1.76 5.71 5.70
C ARG A 92 -2.81 6.23 6.66
N GLY A 93 -4.05 6.45 6.20
CA GLY A 93 -5.18 6.81 7.06
C GLY A 93 -5.53 5.72 8.08
N VAL A 94 -5.44 4.44 7.70
CA VAL A 94 -5.64 3.33 8.65
C VAL A 94 -4.61 3.37 9.78
N VAL A 95 -3.33 3.56 9.44
CA VAL A 95 -2.27 3.67 10.45
C VAL A 95 -2.47 4.92 11.33
N ALA A 96 -2.88 6.05 10.76
CA ALA A 96 -3.16 7.28 11.49
C ALA A 96 -4.26 7.09 12.55
N ARG A 97 -5.34 6.38 12.21
CA ARG A 97 -6.41 6.03 13.17
C ARG A 97 -5.91 5.17 14.32
N SER A 98 -5.09 4.16 14.06
CA SER A 98 -4.50 3.32 15.11
C SER A 98 -3.57 4.13 16.02
N ILE A 99 -2.82 5.10 15.46
CA ILE A 99 -2.00 6.04 16.23
C ILE A 99 -2.90 6.86 17.16
N ALA A 100 -3.94 7.51 16.62
CA ALA A 100 -4.83 8.39 17.37
C ALA A 100 -5.54 7.67 18.54
N ARG A 101 -5.85 6.37 18.38
CA ARG A 101 -6.46 5.54 19.42
C ARG A 101 -5.49 5.05 20.49
N GLY A 102 -4.18 5.19 20.28
CA GLY A 102 -3.13 4.70 21.19
C GLY A 102 -2.77 3.23 20.99
N GLU A 103 -3.21 2.61 19.90
CA GLU A 103 -3.07 1.17 19.64
C GLU A 103 -1.69 0.84 19.03
N ALA A 104 -0.62 1.11 19.79
CA ALA A 104 0.76 1.04 19.29
C ALA A 104 1.12 -0.32 18.66
N ARG A 105 0.68 -1.43 19.26
CA ARG A 105 0.94 -2.78 18.72
C ARG A 105 0.27 -3.00 17.36
N LEU A 106 -0.98 -2.55 17.21
CA LEU A 106 -1.71 -2.67 15.94
C LEU A 106 -1.07 -1.76 14.88
N MET A 107 -0.78 -0.52 15.26
CA MET A 107 -0.11 0.46 14.44
C MET A 107 1.22 -0.08 13.87
N LEU A 108 2.07 -0.69 14.69
CA LEU A 108 3.35 -1.24 14.24
C LEU A 108 3.16 -2.37 13.22
N LYS A 109 2.21 -3.28 13.47
CA LYS A 109 1.87 -4.35 12.51
C LYS A 109 1.41 -3.76 11.17
N GLN A 110 0.53 -2.76 11.20
CA GLN A 110 0.03 -2.11 9.99
C GLN A 110 1.16 -1.40 9.24
N ALA A 111 2.01 -0.65 9.94
CA ALA A 111 3.17 0.02 9.36
C ALA A 111 4.13 -0.96 8.67
N MET A 112 4.42 -2.10 9.30
CA MET A 112 5.26 -3.16 8.72
C MET A 112 4.64 -3.73 7.43
N ILE A 113 3.34 -4.00 7.43
CA ILE A 113 2.63 -4.56 6.26
C ILE A 113 2.70 -3.59 5.07
N ILE A 114 2.37 -2.30 5.29
CA ILE A 114 2.26 -1.35 4.17
C ILE A 114 3.62 -0.85 3.67
N ALA A 115 4.67 -0.98 4.48
CA ALA A 115 6.05 -0.71 4.08
C ALA A 115 6.68 -1.88 3.30
N HIS A 116 6.13 -3.10 3.40
CA HIS A 116 6.69 -4.28 2.73
C HIS A 116 6.25 -4.34 1.25
N PRO A 117 7.17 -4.34 0.26
CA PRO A 117 6.82 -4.29 -1.16
C PRO A 117 5.92 -5.43 -1.63
N TYR A 118 6.22 -6.68 -1.24
CA TYR A 118 5.42 -7.85 -1.60
C TYR A 118 3.98 -7.78 -1.03
N CYS A 119 3.83 -7.48 0.27
CA CYS A 119 2.50 -7.30 0.86
C CYS A 119 1.72 -6.18 0.16
N ALA A 120 2.38 -5.05 -0.10
CA ALA A 120 1.79 -3.92 -0.81
C ALA A 120 1.38 -4.29 -2.26
N GLN A 121 2.17 -5.08 -2.97
CA GLN A 121 1.84 -5.57 -4.30
C GLN A 121 0.62 -6.50 -4.25
N LYS A 122 0.63 -7.50 -3.37
CA LYS A 122 -0.50 -8.42 -3.18
C LYS A 122 -1.80 -7.71 -2.82
N MET A 123 -1.73 -6.65 -2.00
CA MET A 123 -2.90 -5.82 -1.69
C MET A 123 -3.45 -5.09 -2.92
N ARG A 124 -2.59 -4.66 -3.85
CA ARG A 124 -3.02 -4.02 -5.10
C ARG A 124 -3.62 -5.03 -6.07
N GLU A 125 -3.02 -6.20 -6.20
CA GLU A 125 -3.55 -7.31 -7.00
C GLU A 125 -4.95 -7.70 -6.49
N ASN A 126 -5.08 -7.93 -5.17
CA ASN A 126 -6.37 -8.21 -4.55
C ASN A 126 -7.41 -7.09 -4.77
N ALA A 127 -6.99 -5.83 -4.74
CA ALA A 127 -7.88 -4.70 -5.04
C ALA A 127 -8.34 -4.70 -6.51
N GLY A 128 -7.45 -5.03 -7.45
CA GLY A 128 -7.78 -5.21 -8.86
C GLY A 128 -8.78 -6.34 -9.10
N LEU A 129 -8.55 -7.51 -8.48
CA LEU A 129 -9.49 -8.63 -8.49
C LEU A 129 -10.88 -8.20 -8.00
N THR A 130 -10.93 -7.45 -6.90
CA THR A 130 -12.19 -6.92 -6.34
C THR A 130 -12.92 -6.00 -7.33
N VAL A 131 -12.20 -5.22 -8.14
CA VAL A 131 -12.80 -4.33 -9.15
C VAL A 131 -13.45 -5.16 -10.26
N PHE A 132 -12.77 -6.18 -10.77
CA PHE A 132 -13.34 -7.07 -11.78
C PHE A 132 -14.59 -7.79 -11.27
N LEU A 133 -14.56 -8.32 -10.05
CA LEU A 133 -15.73 -8.97 -9.44
C LEU A 133 -16.91 -8.00 -9.27
N LYS A 134 -16.66 -6.74 -8.88
CA LYS A 134 -17.70 -5.70 -8.80
C LYS A 134 -18.29 -5.38 -10.18
N MET A 135 -17.44 -5.31 -11.21
CA MET A 135 -17.88 -5.07 -12.58
C MET A 135 -18.74 -6.23 -13.11
N ILE A 136 -18.33 -7.47 -12.85
CA ILE A 136 -19.11 -8.66 -13.20
C ILE A 136 -20.49 -8.61 -12.53
N ASN A 137 -20.54 -8.34 -11.21
CA ASN A 137 -21.81 -8.20 -10.50
C ASN A 137 -22.69 -7.09 -11.09
N TYR A 138 -22.12 -5.92 -11.38
CA TYR A 138 -22.85 -4.82 -12.00
C TYR A 138 -23.48 -5.21 -13.34
N TYR A 139 -22.75 -5.92 -14.21
CA TYR A 139 -23.29 -6.34 -15.51
C TYR A 139 -24.33 -7.46 -15.40
N CYS A 140 -24.23 -8.32 -14.39
CA CYS A 140 -25.26 -9.31 -14.08
C CYS A 140 -26.55 -8.62 -13.60
N GLU A 141 -26.45 -7.65 -12.69
CA GLU A 141 -27.58 -6.84 -12.22
C GLU A 141 -28.28 -6.06 -13.34
N LYS A 142 -27.54 -5.69 -14.39
CA LYS A 142 -28.09 -5.03 -15.58
C LYS A 142 -28.71 -5.99 -16.60
N GLY A 143 -28.65 -7.30 -16.36
CA GLY A 143 -29.12 -8.33 -17.30
C GLY A 143 -28.28 -8.43 -18.56
N LEU A 144 -27.06 -7.88 -18.57
CA LEU A 144 -26.13 -8.02 -19.69
C LEU A 144 -25.54 -9.44 -19.74
N ILE A 145 -25.31 -10.02 -18.56
CA ILE A 145 -24.91 -11.41 -18.38
C ILE A 145 -25.88 -12.08 -17.41
N ASN A 146 -26.07 -13.38 -17.54
CA ASN A 146 -26.87 -14.17 -16.61
C ASN A 146 -26.01 -14.72 -15.45
N GLU A 147 -26.66 -15.35 -14.46
CA GLU A 147 -25.98 -15.90 -13.28
C GLU A 147 -24.97 -17.01 -13.59
N SER A 148 -25.19 -17.80 -14.65
CA SER A 148 -24.23 -18.82 -15.09
C SER A 148 -22.96 -18.18 -15.65
N GLU A 149 -23.12 -17.21 -16.56
CA GLU A 149 -22.00 -16.45 -17.15
C GLU A 149 -21.22 -15.68 -16.08
N LYS A 150 -21.93 -15.09 -15.12
CA LYS A 150 -21.32 -14.47 -13.93
C LYS A 150 -20.46 -15.48 -13.17
N SER A 151 -20.98 -16.65 -12.83
CA SER A 151 -20.24 -17.66 -12.07
C SER A 151 -18.95 -18.08 -12.78
N ASP A 152 -19.00 -18.24 -14.10
CA ASP A 152 -17.82 -18.62 -14.88
C ASP A 152 -16.80 -17.49 -15.00
N LEU A 153 -17.25 -16.24 -15.16
CA LEU A 153 -16.37 -15.06 -15.13
C LEU A 153 -15.73 -14.84 -13.76
N GLU A 154 -16.45 -15.08 -12.66
CA GLU A 154 -15.88 -15.03 -11.31
C GLU A 154 -14.79 -16.10 -11.13
N LYS A 155 -15.00 -17.33 -11.61
CA LYS A 155 -13.95 -18.37 -11.60
C LYS A 155 -12.74 -17.97 -12.45
N TYR A 156 -12.98 -17.40 -13.63
CA TYR A 156 -11.93 -16.94 -14.54
C TYR A 156 -11.06 -15.86 -13.88
N VAL A 157 -11.68 -14.84 -13.26
CA VAL A 157 -10.96 -13.78 -12.53
C VAL A 157 -10.21 -14.33 -11.32
N ASN A 158 -10.83 -15.22 -10.52
CA ASN A 158 -10.18 -15.78 -9.33
C ASN A 158 -8.99 -16.69 -9.63
N LYS A 159 -8.89 -17.22 -10.86
CA LYS A 159 -7.77 -18.03 -11.34
C LYS A 159 -6.72 -17.22 -12.11
N ASP A 160 -6.83 -15.90 -12.13
CA ASP A 160 -5.98 -15.01 -12.93
C ASP A 160 -5.99 -15.33 -14.44
N GLY A 161 -7.12 -15.85 -14.96
CA GLY A 161 -7.25 -16.23 -16.37
C GLY A 161 -6.94 -15.08 -17.34
N TYR A 162 -7.17 -13.83 -16.92
CA TYR A 162 -6.87 -12.61 -17.68
C TYR A 162 -5.37 -12.32 -17.84
N LEU A 163 -4.50 -13.04 -17.12
CA LEU A 163 -3.04 -13.00 -17.30
C LEU A 163 -2.53 -14.17 -18.16
N GLU A 164 -3.39 -15.08 -18.60
CA GLU A 164 -2.99 -16.23 -19.41
C GLU A 164 -2.69 -15.80 -20.86
N GLU A 165 -1.40 -15.61 -21.16
CA GLU A 165 -0.94 -15.20 -22.49
C GLU A 165 -1.29 -16.21 -23.59
N TYR A 166 -1.52 -17.48 -23.25
CA TYR A 166 -1.89 -18.53 -24.21
C TYR A 166 -3.40 -18.67 -24.41
N SER A 167 -4.22 -17.91 -23.68
CA SER A 167 -5.67 -17.96 -23.83
C SER A 167 -6.10 -17.59 -25.25
N PRO A 168 -7.15 -18.22 -25.80
CA PRO A 168 -7.70 -17.85 -27.11
C PRO A 168 -8.00 -16.35 -27.21
N GLU A 169 -8.54 -15.77 -26.14
CA GLU A 169 -8.88 -14.36 -26.02
C GLU A 169 -7.65 -13.47 -26.15
N TYR A 170 -6.57 -13.77 -25.42
CA TYR A 170 -5.32 -13.01 -25.49
C TYR A 170 -4.70 -13.08 -26.88
N GLN A 171 -4.62 -14.29 -27.47
CA GLN A 171 -4.04 -14.50 -28.79
C GLN A 171 -4.84 -13.78 -29.89
N GLN A 172 -6.16 -13.73 -29.76
CA GLN A 172 -7.03 -12.98 -30.66
C GLN A 172 -6.75 -11.48 -30.60
N ILE A 173 -6.67 -10.90 -29.40
CA ILE A 173 -6.34 -9.48 -29.20
C ILE A 173 -4.94 -9.16 -29.74
N LEU A 174 -3.94 -9.97 -29.39
CA LEU A 174 -2.56 -9.79 -29.82
C LEU A 174 -2.43 -9.78 -31.36
N LYS A 175 -3.19 -10.64 -32.04
CA LYS A 175 -3.24 -10.68 -33.51
C LYS A 175 -3.77 -9.39 -34.11
N VAL A 176 -4.80 -8.78 -33.50
CA VAL A 176 -5.36 -7.50 -33.96
C VAL A 176 -4.36 -6.36 -33.74
N VAL A 177 -3.77 -6.27 -32.55
CA VAL A 177 -2.77 -5.23 -32.22
C VAL A 177 -1.54 -5.30 -33.12
N ARG A 178 -1.04 -6.51 -33.41
CA ARG A 178 0.10 -6.70 -34.33
C ARG A 178 -0.22 -6.25 -35.75
N ARG A 179 -1.48 -6.35 -36.18
CA ARG A 179 -1.91 -5.93 -37.53
C ARG A 179 -2.04 -4.42 -37.64
N SER A 180 -2.41 -3.71 -36.56
CA SER A 180 -2.54 -2.25 -36.56
C SER A 180 -1.20 -1.51 -36.47
N GLN A 181 -0.09 -2.22 -36.28
CA GLN A 181 1.26 -1.67 -36.25
C GLN A 181 2.00 -1.79 -37.60
N ARG A 182 1.32 -2.30 -38.63
CA ARG A 182 1.79 -2.35 -40.02
C ARG A 182 1.21 -1.20 -40.80
#